data_AF-A0A939CWL6-F1
#
_entry.id   AF-A0A939CWL6-F1
#
_cell.length_a   1.000
_cell.length_b   1.000
_cell.length_c   1.000
_cell.angle_alpha   90.00
_cell.angle_beta   90.00
_cell.angle_gamma   90.00
#
_symmetry.space_group_name_H-M   'P 1'
#
loop_
_entity.id
_entity.type
_entity.pdbx_description
1 polymer ?
#
loop_
_entity_poly.entity_id
_entity_poly.type
_entity_poly.pdbx_seq_one_letter_code
_entity_poly.pdbx_strand_id
1 'polypeptide(L)'
;MRGNIISFRFDDAELEALQAFQTSEDKSPNQTAARLLRGILAGIIEQSTVSYTSVNIQELVKQEVAASLTEVRSQLEELRGKSKAR
;
A
#
# COMPACT_ATOMS: atom_id res chain seq x y z
N MET A 1 -19.95 21.62 25.99
CA MET A 1 -20.16 20.68 24.87
C MET A 1 -20.33 19.29 25.45
N ARG A 2 -21.48 18.63 25.24
CA ARG A 2 -21.65 17.21 25.60
C ARG A 2 -20.99 16.38 24.50
N GLY A 3 -19.84 15.80 24.79
CA GLY A 3 -19.20 14.83 23.90
C GLY A 3 -19.78 13.45 24.16
N ASN A 4 -20.31 12.80 23.14
CA ASN A 4 -20.65 11.38 23.24
C ASN A 4 -19.33 10.59 23.23
N ILE A 5 -19.07 9.85 24.30
CA ILE A 5 -17.91 8.97 24.39
C ILE A 5 -18.30 7.62 23.80
N ILE A 6 -17.54 7.16 22.82
CA ILE A 6 -17.67 5.82 22.24
C ILE A 6 -16.38 5.08 22.59
N SER A 7 -16.52 3.93 23.23
CA SER A 7 -15.40 3.08 23.63
C SER A 7 -15.35 1.85 22.74
N PHE A 8 -14.18 1.57 22.18
CA PHE A 8 -13.90 0.36 21.41
C PHE A 8 -12.90 -0.50 22.18
N ARG A 9 -12.98 -1.81 22.00
CA ARG A 9 -11.96 -2.75 22.49
C ARG A 9 -11.25 -3.26 21.26
N PHE A 10 -9.95 -3.01 21.20
CA PHE A 10 -9.07 -3.51 20.15
C PHE A 10 -8.21 -4.63 20.73
N ASP A 11 -7.94 -5.64 19.92
CA ASP A 11 -6.80 -6.52 20.17
C ASP A 11 -5.47 -5.83 19.79
N ASP A 12 -4.34 -6.48 20.09
CA ASP A 12 -3.02 -5.90 19.85
C ASP A 12 -2.77 -5.64 18.35
N ALA A 13 -3.28 -6.50 17.47
CA ALA A 13 -3.11 -6.38 16.02
C ALA A 13 -3.95 -5.22 15.45
N GLU A 14 -5.17 -5.05 15.93
CA GLU A 14 -6.05 -3.94 15.59
C GLU A 14 -5.48 -2.60 16.10
N LEU A 15 -4.87 -2.59 17.29
CA LEU A 15 -4.21 -1.40 17.83
C LEU A 15 -2.99 -1.01 17.01
N GLU A 16 -2.17 -1.99 16.59
CA GLU A 16 -1.02 -1.76 15.71
C GLU A 16 -1.46 -1.22 14.35
N ALA A 17 -2.52 -1.81 13.77
CA ALA A 17 -3.09 -1.31 12.51
C ALA A 17 -3.57 0.14 12.66
N LEU A 18 -4.26 0.48 13.76
CA LEU A 18 -4.69 1.85 14.03
C LEU A 18 -3.50 2.82 14.14
N GLN A 19 -2.40 2.40 14.76
CA GLN A 19 -1.17 3.20 14.86
C GLN A 19 -0.51 3.39 13.50
N ALA A 20 -0.58 2.40 12.60
CA ALA A 20 -0.05 2.54 11.24
C ALA A 20 -0.76 3.63 10.42
N PHE A 21 -2.01 3.97 10.76
CA PHE A 21 -2.76 5.08 10.14
C PHE A 21 -2.49 6.45 10.78
N GLN A 22 -1.63 6.53 11.80
CA GLN A 22 -1.31 7.78 12.49
C GLN A 22 -0.57 8.74 11.55
N THR A 23 -1.12 9.94 11.37
CA THR A 23 -0.43 11.01 10.63
C THR A 23 0.41 11.86 11.59
N SER A 24 1.28 12.71 11.05
CA SER A 24 2.08 13.66 11.85
C SER A 24 1.24 14.66 12.66
N GLU A 25 -0.05 14.82 12.31
CA GLU A 25 -1.00 15.68 13.02
C GLU A 25 -1.70 14.97 14.20
N ASP A 26 -1.79 13.64 14.13
CA ASP A 26 -2.41 12.83 15.17
C ASP A 26 -1.39 12.60 16.31
N LYS A 27 -1.66 13.14 17.50
CA LYS A 27 -0.78 13.00 18.68
C LYS A 27 -1.08 11.76 19.53
N SER A 28 -2.17 11.05 19.23
CA SER A 28 -2.55 9.83 19.91
C SER A 28 -3.43 8.94 19.04
N PRO A 29 -3.49 7.61 19.31
CA PRO A 29 -4.38 6.68 18.60
C PRO A 29 -5.85 7.10 18.65
N ASN A 30 -6.29 7.73 19.74
CA ASN A 30 -7.65 8.24 19.88
C ASN A 30 -7.95 9.38 18.89
N GLN A 31 -6.96 10.23 18.57
CA GLN A 31 -7.11 11.27 17.57
C GLN A 31 -7.17 10.69 16.17
N THR A 32 -6.32 9.71 15.87
CA THR A 32 -6.36 8.94 14.62
C THR A 32 -7.72 8.27 14.42
N ALA A 33 -8.21 7.54 15.42
CA ALA A 33 -9.54 6.92 15.39
C ALA A 33 -10.65 7.96 15.14
N ALA A 34 -10.62 9.10 15.84
CA ALA A 34 -11.62 10.14 15.66
C ALA A 34 -11.56 10.78 14.25
N ARG A 35 -10.36 10.96 13.68
CA ARG A 35 -10.17 11.46 12.31
C ARG A 35 -10.70 10.46 11.29
N LEU A 36 -10.37 9.19 11.44
CA LEU A 36 -10.86 8.12 10.55
C LEU A 36 -12.38 7.99 10.61
N LEU A 37 -12.97 7.93 11.81
CA LEU A 37 -14.42 7.87 11.98
C LEU A 37 -15.12 9.10 11.38
N ARG A 38 -14.58 10.30 11.58
CA ARG A 38 -15.11 11.51 10.94
C ARG A 38 -15.03 11.44 9.43
N GLY A 39 -13.92 10.95 8.89
CA GLY A 39 -13.75 10.78 7.45
C GLY A 39 -14.72 9.77 6.86
N ILE A 40 -14.96 8.65 7.54
CA ILE A 40 -15.94 7.63 7.12
C ILE A 40 -17.36 8.22 7.16
N LEU A 41 -17.74 8.88 8.26
CA LEU A 41 -19.07 9.49 8.41
C LEU A 41 -19.31 10.65 7.44
N ALA A 42 -18.26 11.38 7.06
CA ALA A 42 -18.32 12.43 6.06
C ALA A 42 -18.29 11.90 4.61
N GLY A 43 -18.11 10.59 4.41
CA GLY A 43 -17.95 9.98 3.08
C GLY A 43 -16.65 10.36 2.37
N ILE A 44 -15.67 10.91 3.10
CA ILE A 44 -14.38 11.37 2.57
C ILE A 44 -13.35 10.24 2.60
N ILE A 45 -13.47 9.34 3.58
CA ILE A 45 -12.70 8.10 3.62
C ILE A 45 -13.60 7.03 3.00
N GLU A 46 -13.35 6.71 1.74
CA GLU A 46 -13.87 5.47 1.16
C GLU A 46 -13.37 4.32 2.03
N GLN A 47 -14.30 3.46 2.46
CA GLN A 47 -14.01 2.25 3.21
C GLN A 47 -13.15 1.36 2.32
N SER A 48 -11.86 1.65 2.36
CA SER A 48 -10.84 0.97 1.59
C SER A 48 -10.74 -0.42 2.19
N THR A 49 -11.50 -1.36 1.63
CA THR A 49 -11.23 -2.80 1.70
C THR A 49 -9.89 -3.07 1.01
N VAL A 50 -8.80 -2.47 1.49
CA VAL A 50 -7.46 -2.69 0.99
C VAL A 50 -6.91 -3.85 1.79
N SER A 51 -7.16 -5.01 1.21
CA SER A 51 -6.48 -6.28 1.48
C SER A 51 -5.02 -6.04 1.88
N TYR A 52 -4.62 -6.67 2.97
CA TYR A 52 -3.23 -6.81 3.42
C TYR A 52 -2.34 -7.23 2.25
N THR A 53 -1.66 -6.24 1.69
CA THR A 53 -0.41 -6.26 0.91
C THR A 53 -0.45 -4.95 0.15
N SER A 54 0.16 -3.89 0.70
CA SER A 54 0.44 -2.67 -0.06
C SER A 54 1.51 -2.99 -1.10
N VAL A 55 1.15 -3.77 -2.12
CA VAL A 55 2.06 -4.04 -3.20
C VAL A 55 2.18 -2.74 -3.97
N ASN A 56 3.35 -2.14 -3.91
CA ASN A 56 3.64 -0.94 -4.65
C ASN A 56 3.59 -1.30 -6.14
N ILE A 57 2.46 -1.03 -6.80
CA ILE A 57 2.21 -1.40 -8.20
C ILE A 57 3.30 -0.83 -9.11
N GLN A 58 3.86 0.35 -8.78
CA GLN A 58 4.98 0.90 -9.54
C GLN A 58 6.24 0.05 -9.42
N GLU A 59 6.47 -0.58 -8.27
CA GLU A 59 7.61 -1.48 -8.07
C GLU A 59 7.42 -2.78 -8.85
N LEU A 60 6.23 -3.39 -8.80
CA LEU A 60 5.94 -4.59 -9.59
C LEU A 60 6.11 -4.36 -11.09
N VAL A 61 5.58 -3.25 -11.60
CA VAL A 61 5.72 -2.92 -13.03
C VAL A 61 7.19 -2.69 -13.40
N LYS A 62 7.98 -2.05 -12.52
CA LYS A 62 9.42 -1.89 -12.75
C LYS A 62 10.15 -3.23 -12.80
N GLN A 63 9.84 -4.16 -11.90
CA GLN A 63 10.43 -5.49 -11.87
C GLN A 63 10.07 -6.28 -13.13
N GLU A 64 8.79 -6.28 -13.53
CA GLU A 64 8.30 -6.98 -14.72
C GLU A 64 8.93 -6.44 -16.02
N VAL A 65 9.01 -5.10 -16.15
CA VAL A 65 9.65 -4.46 -17.30
C VAL A 65 11.15 -4.75 -17.34
N ALA A 66 11.83 -4.76 -16.20
CA ALA A 66 13.26 -5.09 -16.13
C ALA A 66 13.53 -6.56 -16.53
N ALA A 67 12.67 -7.49 -16.10
CA ALA A 67 12.74 -8.89 -16.47
C ALA A 67 12.53 -9.07 -17.98
N SER A 68 11.45 -8.49 -18.54
CA SER A 68 11.15 -8.53 -19.97
C SER A 68 12.28 -7.94 -20.83
N LEU A 69 12.87 -6.81 -20.41
CA LEU A 69 13.99 -6.20 -21.13
C LEU A 69 15.25 -7.07 -21.12
N THR A 70 15.49 -7.79 -20.02
CA THR A 70 16.61 -8.72 -19.90
C THR A 70 16.42 -9.90 -20.84
N GLU A 71 15.22 -10.46 -20.90
CA GLU A 71 14.89 -11.56 -21.80
C GLU A 71 15.04 -11.16 -23.28
N VAL A 72 14.49 -10.01 -23.68
CA VAL A 72 14.61 -9.49 -25.05
C VAL A 72 16.09 -9.28 -25.44
N ARG A 73 16.92 -8.76 -24.53
CA ARG A 73 18.36 -8.61 -24.78
C ARG A 73 19.06 -9.96 -24.95
N SER A 74 18.70 -10.96 -24.15
CA SER A 74 19.25 -12.30 -24.26
C SER A 74 18.93 -12.94 -25.62
N GLN A 75 17.67 -12.83 -26.06
CA GLN A 75 17.24 -13.33 -27.38
C GLN A 75 17.95 -12.62 -28.53
N LEU A 76 18.16 -11.30 -28.44
CA LEU A 76 18.89 -10.54 -29.45
C LEU A 76 20.36 -10.95 -29.55
N GLU A 77 21.04 -11.17 -28.42
CA GLU A 77 22.43 -11.63 -28.44
C GLU A 77 22.57 -13.06 -28.95
N GLU A 78 21.61 -13.93 -28.65
CA GLU A 78 21.56 -15.29 -29.22
C GLU A 78 21.40 -15.25 -30.75
N LEU A 79 20.47 -14.45 -31.27
CA LEU A 79 20.27 -14.25 -32.70
C LEU A 79 21.51 -13.64 -33.38
N ARG A 80 22.16 -12.67 -32.71
CA ARG A 80 23.39 -12.04 -33.18
C ARG A 80 24.57 -13.03 -33.24
N GLY A 81 24.69 -13.90 -32.24
CA GLY A 81 25.68 -14.97 -32.21
C GLY A 81 25.48 -15.95 -33.36
N LYS A 82 24.24 -16.37 -33.60
CA LYS A 82 23.86 -17.26 -34.72
C LYS A 82 24.14 -16.62 -36.10
N SER A 83 23.93 -15.31 -36.26
CA SER A 83 24.23 -14.60 -37.51
C SER A 83 25.72 -14.43 -37.79
N LYS A 84 26.60 -14.45 -36.77
CA LYS A 84 28.05 -14.35 -36.94
C LYS A 84 28.74 -15.69 -37.17
N ALA A 85 28.08 -16.80 -36.83
CA ALA A 85 28.60 -18.15 -36.99
C ALA A 85 28.31 -18.76 -38.39
N ARG A 86 27.79 -17.95 -39.32
CA ARG A 86 27.34 -18.36 -40.65
C ARG A 86 28.14 -17.66 -41.75
#